data_AF-A0A662J5Z8-F1
#
_entry.id   AF-A0A662J5Z8-F1
#
_cell.length_a   1.000
_cell.length_b   1.000
_cell.length_c   1.000
_cell.angle_alpha   90.00
_cell.angle_beta   90.00
_cell.angle_gamma   90.00
#
_symmetry.space_group_name_H-M   'P 1'
#
loop_
_entity.id
_entity.type
_entity.pdbx_description
1 polymer ?
#
loop_
_entity_poly.entity_id
_entity_poly.type
_entity_poly.pdbx_seq_one_letter_code
_entity_poly.pdbx_strand_id
1 'polypeptide(L)' 'MAEYSVVGKSVRRLDGAVKATGRAVYVADLELPGMLYAKILRSPLPHAKILNID' A
#
# COMPACT_ATOMS: atom_id res chain seq x y z
N MET A 1 20.24 -8.14 -33.81
CA MET A 1 19.20 -7.62 -32.90
C MET A 1 19.77 -6.37 -32.26
N ALA A 2 19.07 -5.23 -32.30
CA ALA A 2 19.61 -3.99 -31.72
C ALA A 2 19.73 -4.12 -30.20
N GLU A 3 20.85 -3.65 -29.64
CA GLU A 3 21.05 -3.63 -28.19
C GLU A 3 20.19 -2.54 -27.56
N TYR A 4 19.37 -2.91 -26.57
CA TYR A 4 18.51 -1.94 -25.87
C TYR A 4 19.33 -1.13 -24.85
N SER A 5 18.99 0.15 -24.69
CA SER A 5 19.66 1.04 -23.74
C SER A 5 19.37 0.71 -22.27
N VAL A 6 18.23 0.08 -21.97
CA VAL A 6 17.76 -0.17 -20.59
C VAL A 6 17.28 -1.59 -20.34
N VAL A 7 16.70 -2.27 -21.34
CA VAL A 7 16.15 -3.62 -21.18
C VAL A 7 17.28 -4.62 -20.95
N GLY A 8 17.17 -5.42 -19.89
CA GLY A 8 18.18 -6.44 -19.52
C GLY A 8 19.39 -5.90 -18.76
N LYS A 9 19.44 -4.60 -18.44
CA LYS A 9 20.55 -3.98 -17.71
C LYS A 9 20.19 -3.79 -16.23
N SER A 10 21.17 -3.96 -15.36
CA SER A 10 21.02 -3.64 -13.93
C SER A 10 21.04 -2.12 -13.74
N VAL A 11 19.87 -1.50 -13.88
CA VAL A 11 19.69 -0.05 -13.75
C VAL A 11 19.17 0.31 -12.36
N ARG A 12 19.62 1.45 -11.84
CA ARG A 12 19.11 1.97 -10.57
C ARG A 12 17.64 2.35 -10.72
N ARG A 13 16.81 1.84 -9.83
CA ARG A 13 15.40 2.24 -9.73
C ARG A 13 15.30 3.66 -9.18
N LEU A 14 14.46 4.49 -9.80
CA LEU A 14 14.18 5.86 -9.37
C LEU A 14 13.71 5.91 -7.92
N ASP A 15 12.81 5.00 -7.54
CA ASP A 15 12.22 4.90 -6.20
C ASP A 15 13.08 4.13 -5.19
N GLY A 16 14.14 3.45 -5.66
CA GLY A 16 14.90 2.49 -4.84
C GLY A 16 15.53 3.12 -3.60
N ALA A 17 16.15 4.29 -3.75
CA ALA A 17 16.87 4.93 -2.64
C ALA A 17 15.92 5.48 -1.57
N VAL A 18 14.82 6.12 -1.95
CA VAL A 18 13.85 6.65 -0.97
C VAL A 18 13.16 5.53 -0.20
N LYS A 19 12.87 4.40 -0.86
CA LYS A 19 12.33 3.20 -0.22
C LYS A 19 13.32 2.55 0.73
N ALA A 20 14.57 2.35 0.30
CA ALA A 20 15.61 1.70 1.12
C ALA A 20 16.05 2.53 2.33
N THR A 21 15.84 3.85 2.29
CA THR A 21 16.22 4.77 3.38
C THR A 21 15.06 5.12 4.31
N GLY A 22 13.86 4.56 4.10
CA GLY A 22 12.68 4.89 4.90
C GLY A 22 12.14 6.32 4.69
N ARG A 23 12.58 7.01 3.64
CA ARG A 23 12.13 8.37 3.31
C ARG A 23 10.91 8.41 2.40
N ALA A 24 10.53 7.26 1.84
CA ALA A 24 9.28 7.14 1.11
C ALA A 24 8.11 7.23 2.09
N VAL A 25 7.19 8.17 1.85
CA VAL A 25 5.95 8.34 2.61
C VAL A 25 4.87 7.47 1.96
N TYR A 26 4.30 6.55 2.73
CA TYR A 26 3.17 5.73 2.35
C TYR A 26 1.89 6.22 3.04
N VAL A 27 0.73 5.71 2.59
CA VAL A 27 -0.58 6.09 3.14
C VAL A 27 -0.70 5.91 4.66
N ALA A 28 0.01 4.93 5.23
CA ALA A 28 0.03 4.69 6.67
C ALA A 28 0.91 5.68 7.45
N ASP A 29 1.79 6.42 6.78
CA ASP A 29 2.68 7.42 7.38
C ASP A 29 2.02 8.82 7.41
N LEU A 30 0.81 8.95 6.85
CA LEU A 30 0.09 10.22 6.80
C LEU A 30 -0.65 10.48 8.11
N GLU A 31 -0.43 11.67 8.67
CA GLU A 31 -1.21 12.20 9.79
C GLU A 31 -1.79 13.56 9.41
N LEU A 32 -3.09 13.75 9.62
CA LEU A 32 -3.80 14.97 9.29
C LEU A 32 -4.51 15.53 10.53
N PRO A 33 -4.62 16.86 10.69
CA PRO A 33 -5.39 17.45 11.78
C PRO A 33 -6.84 16.96 11.78
N GLY A 34 -7.30 16.42 12.90
CA GLY A 34 -8.66 15.88 13.05
C GLY A 34 -8.90 14.50 12.42
N MET A 35 -7.84 13.78 12.04
CA MET A 35 -7.97 12.43 11.48
C MET A 35 -8.64 11.46 12.45
N LEU A 36 -9.71 10.81 11.98
CA LEU A 36 -10.38 9.73 12.70
C LEU A 36 -9.78 8.37 12.33
N TYR A 37 -9.89 7.41 13.25
CA TYR A 37 -9.46 6.04 13.04
C TYR A 37 -10.67 5.13 12.83
N ALA A 38 -10.58 4.22 11.86
CA ALA A 38 -11.65 3.29 11.54
C ALA A 38 -11.20 1.85 11.73
N LYS A 39 -12.17 0.97 12.04
CA LYS A 39 -11.98 -0.49 12.08
C LYS A 39 -13.17 -1.16 11.41
N ILE A 40 -12.89 -2.22 10.67
CA ILE A 40 -13.92 -3.01 10.00
C ILE A 40 -14.36 -4.14 10.94
N LEU A 41 -15.64 -4.18 11.31
CA LEU A 41 -16.28 -5.37 11.87
C LEU A 41 -16.62 -6.32 10.72
N ARG A 42 -15.99 -7.49 10.68
CA ARG A 42 -16.20 -8.50 9.62
C ARG A 42 -17.07 -9.63 10.15
N SER A 43 -17.81 -10.28 9.25
CA SER A 43 -18.53 -11.51 9.57
C SER A 43 -17.56 -12.58 10.10
N PRO A 44 -17.86 -13.23 11.23
CA PRO A 44 -17.10 -14.40 11.68
C PRO A 44 -17.48 -15.67 10.90
N LEU A 45 -18.54 -15.61 10.08
CA LEU A 45 -19.06 -16.74 9.32
C LEU A 45 -18.79 -16.55 7.82
N PRO A 46 -18.44 -17.63 7.09
CA PRO A 46 -18.22 -17.56 5.64
C PRO A 46 -19.52 -17.30 4.85
N HIS A 47 -20.67 -17.70 5.39
CA HIS A 47 -21.99 -17.43 4.81
C HIS A 47 -23.06 -17.35 5.91
N ALA A 48 -23.79 -16.24 5.95
CA ALA A 48 -24.92 -16.02 6.84
C ALA A 48 -25.81 -14.92 6.28
N LYS A 49 -27.08 -14.90 6.68
CA LYS A 49 -27.98 -13.77 6.42
C LYS A 49 -27.84 -12.75 7.54
N ILE A 50 -27.63 -11.48 7.20
CA ILE A 50 -27.67 -10.39 8.18
C ILE A 50 -29.14 -10.14 8.54
N LEU A 51 -29.50 -10.33 9.80
CA LEU A 51 -30.86 -10.09 10.30
C LEU A 51 -31.01 -8.73 10.98
N ASN A 52 -29.95 -8.29 11.67
CA ASN A 52 -29.90 -7.02 12.37
C ASN A 52 -28.44 -6.53 12.49
N ILE A 53 -28.27 -5.22 12.60
CA ILE A 53 -27.06 -4.55 13.09
C ILE A 53 -27.56 -3.56 14.14
N ASP A 54 -27.05 -3.67 15.36
CA ASP A 54 -27.28 -2.70 16.43
C ASP A 54 -26.28 -1.53 16.29
#